data_AF-A0AAD7TJU2-F1
#
_entry.id   AF-A0AAD7TJU2-F1
#
_cell.length_a   1.000
_cell.length_b   1.000
_cell.length_c   1.000
_cell.angle_alpha   90.00
_cell.angle_beta   90.00
_cell.angle_gamma   90.00
#
_symmetry.space_group_name_H-M   'P 1'
#
loop_
_entity.id
_entity.type
_entity.pdbx_description
1 polymer ?
#
loop_
_entity_poly.entity_id
_entity_poly.type
_entity_poly.pdbx_seq_one_letter_code
_entity_poly.pdbx_strand_id
1 'polypeptide(L)'
;MPVAFALKTRVYLVMQMVLGGVDERSPEFPSFKMFIRALLAIGFNRVDSGNGPTIDLTRAGITEHSPGGVVRIRRPESRARWMLYEYSSVAITLEQRYGLRAEGIMEIPDDLDIAEDAIEVPAY
;
A
#
# COMPACT_ATOMS: atom_id res chain seq x y z
N MET A 1 -14.28 0.02 -13.45
CA MET A 1 -14.34 -1.30 -12.78
C MET A 1 -13.45 -1.23 -11.56
N PRO A 2 -13.78 -1.87 -10.42
CA PRO A 2 -12.83 -1.99 -9.33
C PRO A 2 -11.56 -2.64 -9.87
N VAL A 3 -10.38 -2.22 -9.40
CA VAL A 3 -9.12 -2.87 -9.77
C VAL A 3 -8.81 -3.86 -8.66
N ALA A 4 -8.64 -5.14 -9.02
CA ALA A 4 -8.20 -6.15 -8.08
C ALA A 4 -6.70 -6.39 -8.25
N PHE A 5 -5.98 -6.64 -7.16
CA PHE A 5 -4.55 -6.93 -7.18
C PHE A 5 -4.29 -8.26 -6.49
N ALA A 6 -3.49 -9.12 -7.11
CA ALA A 6 -2.94 -10.30 -6.47
C ALA A 6 -1.52 -9.99 -5.98
N LEU A 7 -1.24 -10.20 -4.69
CA LEU A 7 0.03 -9.87 -4.06
C LEU A 7 0.67 -11.10 -3.43
N LYS A 8 2.01 -11.20 -3.52
CA LYS A 8 2.76 -12.22 -2.78
C LYS A 8 2.49 -12.12 -1.27
N THR A 9 2.42 -13.25 -0.56
CA THR A 9 2.02 -13.38 0.85
C THR A 9 2.54 -12.26 1.73
N ARG A 10 3.85 -11.98 1.69
CA ARG A 10 4.46 -10.94 2.54
C ARG A 10 3.91 -9.54 2.29
N VAL A 11 3.63 -9.22 1.04
CA VAL A 11 3.17 -7.91 0.58
C VAL A 11 1.65 -7.79 0.75
N TYR A 12 0.93 -8.88 0.49
CA TYR A 12 -0.49 -9.06 0.78
C TYR A 12 -0.81 -8.74 2.24
N LEU A 13 -0.12 -9.40 3.18
CA LEU A 13 -0.37 -9.25 4.61
C LEU A 13 -0.23 -7.78 5.06
N VAL A 14 0.76 -7.06 4.53
CA VAL A 14 0.94 -5.64 4.88
C VAL A 14 -0.22 -4.78 4.40
N MET A 15 -0.67 -5.02 3.18
CA MET A 15 -1.78 -4.28 2.60
C MET A 15 -3.08 -4.56 3.34
N GLN A 16 -3.34 -5.81 3.71
CA GLN A 16 -4.49 -6.19 4.53
C GLN A 16 -4.44 -5.56 5.92
N MET A 17 -3.27 -5.50 6.56
CA MET A 17 -3.15 -4.86 7.88
C MET A 17 -3.41 -3.35 7.80
N VAL A 18 -2.84 -2.67 6.79
CA VAL A 18 -3.01 -1.23 6.64
C VAL A 18 -4.44 -0.86 6.24
N LEU A 19 -4.97 -1.52 5.21
CA LEU A 19 -6.29 -1.21 4.66
C LEU A 19 -7.43 -1.77 5.52
N GLY A 20 -7.22 -2.93 6.15
CA GLY A 20 -8.20 -3.59 7.02
C GLY A 20 -8.13 -3.17 8.49
N GLY A 21 -7.13 -2.36 8.88
CA GLY A 21 -6.99 -1.84 10.24
C GLY A 21 -6.68 -2.91 11.30
N VAL A 22 -5.94 -3.95 10.93
CA VAL A 22 -5.66 -5.10 11.82
C VAL A 22 -4.59 -4.75 12.87
N ASP A 23 -4.87 -5.12 14.13
CA ASP A 23 -4.17 -4.73 15.37
C ASP A 23 -2.69 -5.19 15.48
N GLU A 24 -1.90 -4.38 16.20
CA GLU A 24 -0.45 -4.41 16.46
C GLU A 24 0.10 -5.67 17.14
N ARG A 25 -0.76 -6.63 17.48
CA ARG A 25 -0.41 -7.79 18.34
C ARG A 25 0.14 -8.98 17.56
N SER A 26 0.17 -8.93 16.24
CA SER A 26 0.80 -9.98 15.44
C SER A 26 2.33 -9.85 15.51
N PRO A 27 3.07 -10.89 15.94
CA PRO A 27 4.53 -10.84 16.11
C PRO A 27 5.29 -10.62 14.80
N GLU A 28 4.63 -10.74 13.65
CA GLU A 28 5.20 -10.51 12.31
C GLU A 28 4.80 -9.14 11.74
N PHE A 29 4.83 -8.10 12.58
CA PHE A 29 4.39 -6.77 12.18
C PHE A 29 5.19 -6.25 10.96
N PRO A 30 4.54 -6.00 9.82
CA PRO A 30 5.24 -5.63 8.61
C PRO A 30 5.75 -4.20 8.70
N SER A 31 7.04 -4.03 8.44
CA SER A 31 7.69 -2.71 8.47
C SER A 31 7.05 -1.74 7.46
N PHE A 32 7.08 -0.45 7.79
CA PHE A 32 6.75 0.64 6.85
C PHE A 32 7.37 0.46 5.46
N LYS A 33 8.61 -0.02 5.41
CA LYS A 33 9.33 -0.28 4.16
C LYS A 33 8.62 -1.33 3.30
N MET A 34 8.05 -2.37 3.92
CA MET A 34 7.31 -3.41 3.23
C MET A 34 5.98 -2.88 2.69
N PHE A 35 5.31 -2.01 3.44
CA PHE A 35 4.10 -1.34 2.95
C PHE A 35 4.38 -0.47 1.72
N ILE A 36 5.44 0.32 1.76
CA ILE A 36 5.83 1.11 0.58
C ILE A 36 6.18 0.20 -0.59
N ARG A 37 6.87 -0.94 -0.35
CA ARG A 37 7.13 -1.93 -1.41
C ARG A 37 5.84 -2.47 -2.02
N ALA A 38 4.81 -2.71 -1.22
CA ALA A 38 3.49 -3.12 -1.68
C ALA A 38 2.85 -2.08 -2.61
N LEU A 39 2.87 -0.81 -2.21
CA LEU A 39 2.36 0.28 -3.04
C LEU A 39 3.12 0.38 -4.36
N LEU A 40 4.45 0.24 -4.34
CA LEU A 40 5.26 0.23 -5.57
C LEU A 40 4.91 -0.95 -6.47
N ALA A 41 4.66 -2.13 -5.90
CA ALA A 41 4.30 -3.32 -6.66
C ALA A 41 2.96 -3.13 -7.42
N ILE A 42 1.98 -2.45 -6.83
CA ILE A 42 0.68 -2.16 -7.47
C ILE A 42 0.70 -0.89 -8.36
N GLY A 43 1.89 -0.43 -8.75
CA GLY A 43 2.05 0.64 -9.75
C GLY A 43 2.14 2.06 -9.20
N PHE A 44 2.29 2.26 -7.88
CA PHE A 44 2.71 3.56 -7.36
C PHE A 44 4.20 3.79 -7.64
N ASN A 45 4.58 5.06 -7.74
CA ASN A 45 5.92 5.54 -7.98
C ASN A 45 6.25 6.60 -6.94
N ARG A 46 7.49 6.61 -6.46
CA ARG A 46 7.96 7.68 -5.57
C ARG A 46 8.16 8.96 -6.36
N VAL A 47 7.58 10.05 -5.87
CA VAL A 47 7.79 11.40 -6.40
C VAL A 47 8.98 12.05 -5.71
N ASP A 48 9.16 11.78 -4.42
CA ASP A 48 10.31 12.25 -3.64
C ASP A 48 11.02 11.07 -2.95
N SER A 49 12.35 11.11 -2.97
CA SER A 49 13.23 10.15 -2.31
C SER A 49 13.80 10.68 -0.99
N GLY A 50 13.46 11.90 -0.59
CA GLY A 50 13.95 12.57 0.60
C GLY A 50 13.84 11.72 1.87
N ASN A 51 14.84 11.86 2.76
CA ASN A 51 14.83 11.32 4.12
C ASN A 51 13.88 12.09 5.07
N GLY A 52 12.91 12.81 4.51
CA GLY A 52 11.94 13.59 5.26
C GLY A 52 10.93 12.71 6.02
N PRO A 53 10.11 13.35 6.86
CA PRO A 53 9.09 12.67 7.66
C PRO A 53 7.94 12.11 6.82
N THR A 54 7.92 12.34 5.51
CA THR A 54 6.87 11.89 4.58
C THR A 54 7.47 11.23 3.35
N ILE A 55 6.68 10.38 2.69
CA ILE A 55 6.95 9.85 1.35
C ILE A 55 5.79 10.24 0.47
N ASP A 56 6.11 10.85 -0.67
CA ASP A 56 5.13 11.25 -1.68
C ASP A 56 5.12 10.18 -2.78
N LEU A 57 3.94 9.62 -3.05
CA LEU A 57 3.70 8.57 -4.05
C LEU A 57 2.67 9.04 -5.08
N THR A 58 2.84 8.65 -6.33
CA THR A 58 1.88 8.87 -7.43
C THR A 58 1.63 7.57 -8.18
N ARG A 59 0.48 7.38 -8.84
CA ARG A 59 0.20 6.20 -9.66
C ARG A 59 0.14 6.59 -11.13
N ALA A 60 0.78 5.81 -12.00
CA ALA A 60 0.75 6.06 -13.44
C ALA A 60 -0.70 6.09 -13.96
N GLY A 61 -1.03 7.05 -14.83
CA GLY A 61 -2.38 7.27 -15.33
C GLY A 61 -3.25 8.22 -14.49
N ILE A 62 -2.81 8.61 -13.29
CA ILE A 62 -3.43 9.67 -12.49
C ILE A 62 -2.51 10.90 -12.54
N THR A 63 -2.88 11.92 -13.33
CA THR A 63 -2.06 13.13 -13.52
C THR A 63 -2.08 14.03 -12.28
N GLU A 64 -1.02 14.84 -12.09
CA GLU A 64 -0.90 15.84 -11.00
C GLU A 64 -2.10 16.80 -10.91
N HIS A 65 -2.83 17.00 -12.01
CA HIS A 65 -3.99 17.87 -12.10
C HIS A 65 -5.31 17.20 -11.70
N SER A 66 -5.30 15.90 -11.43
CA SER A 66 -6.42 15.23 -10.75
C SER A 66 -6.34 15.58 -9.26
N PRO A 67 -7.46 15.84 -8.56
CA PRO A 67 -7.48 16.23 -7.14
C PRO A 67 -6.84 15.21 -6.15
N GLY A 68 -6.22 14.14 -6.64
CA GLY A 68 -5.57 13.08 -5.89
C GLY A 68 -4.19 12.63 -6.39
N GLY A 69 -3.53 13.35 -7.30
CA GLY A 69 -2.32 12.89 -8.02
C GLY A 69 -1.11 12.48 -7.18
N VAL A 70 -1.02 12.94 -5.92
CA VAL A 70 0.03 12.55 -4.97
C VAL A 70 -0.59 12.11 -3.63
N VAL A 71 -0.21 10.92 -3.15
CA VAL A 71 -0.42 10.45 -1.77
C VAL A 71 0.81 10.80 -0.96
N ARG A 72 0.61 11.59 0.10
CA ARG A 72 1.64 11.84 1.10
C ARG A 72 1.44 10.93 2.29
N ILE A 73 2.37 10.01 2.51
CA ILE A 73 2.35 9.07 3.63
C ILE A 73 3.37 9.54 4.66
N ARG A 74 2.92 9.80 5.89
CA ARG A 74 3.82 10.10 6.99
C ARG A 74 4.59 8.83 7.38
N ARG A 75 5.91 8.94 7.49
CA ARG A 75 6.73 7.87 8.08
C ARG A 75 6.37 7.77 9.57
N PRO A 76 6.21 6.56 10.11
CA PRO A 76 5.93 6.37 11.53
C PRO A 76 7.04 7.01 12.37
N GLU A 77 6.66 7.70 13.45
CA GLU A 77 7.58 8.43 14.32
C GLU A 77 8.58 7.48 15.01
N SER A 78 8.12 6.29 15.38
CA SER A 78 9.01 5.24 15.85
C SER A 78 9.45 4.38 14.66
N ARG A 79 10.77 4.13 14.54
CA ARG A 79 11.30 3.18 13.54
C ARG A 79 10.74 1.75 13.71
N ALA A 80 10.07 1.48 14.82
CA ALA A 80 9.60 0.16 15.19
C ALA A 80 8.13 -0.09 14.82
N ARG A 81 7.25 0.90 14.89
CA ARG A 81 5.79 0.71 14.78
C ARG A 81 5.05 1.95 14.28
N TRP A 82 4.03 1.70 13.46
CA TRP A 82 2.98 2.65 13.13
C TRP A 82 1.93 2.64 14.23
N MET A 83 1.39 3.81 14.55
CA MET A 83 0.21 3.93 15.41
C MET A 83 -1.07 3.65 14.62
N LEU A 84 -2.13 3.18 15.28
CA LEU A 84 -3.43 2.88 14.66
C LEU A 84 -3.99 4.05 13.82
N TYR A 85 -3.87 5.28 14.31
CA TYR A 85 -4.36 6.47 13.58
C TYR A 85 -3.57 6.74 12.28
N GLU A 86 -2.30 6.33 12.21
CA GLU A 86 -1.48 6.46 11.00
C GLU A 86 -1.97 5.48 9.93
N TYR A 87 -2.36 4.26 10.32
CA TYR A 87 -2.99 3.28 9.43
C TYR A 87 -4.30 3.80 8.86
N SER A 88 -5.22 4.24 9.72
CA SER A 88 -6.54 4.68 9.29
C SER A 88 -6.46 5.88 8.35
N SER A 89 -5.57 6.84 8.61
CA SER A 89 -5.41 8.01 7.74
C SER A 89 -4.92 7.63 6.34
N VAL A 90 -3.97 6.70 6.25
CA VAL A 90 -3.44 6.22 4.98
C VAL A 90 -4.46 5.37 4.24
N ALA A 91 -5.14 4.45 4.93
CA ALA A 91 -6.19 3.61 4.35
C ALA A 91 -7.32 4.46 3.75
N ILE A 92 -7.84 5.43 4.51
CA ILE A 92 -8.87 6.36 4.03
C ILE A 92 -8.39 7.13 2.79
N THR A 93 -7.13 7.59 2.79
CA THR A 93 -6.58 8.33 1.64
C THR A 93 -6.47 7.45 0.40
N LEU A 94 -6.00 6.21 0.54
CA LEU A 94 -5.87 5.26 -0.56
C LEU A 94 -7.24 4.83 -1.09
N GLU A 95 -8.21 4.62 -0.21
CA GLU A 95 -9.58 4.31 -0.61
C GLU A 95 -10.23 5.49 -1.35
N GLN A 96 -10.25 6.68 -0.75
CA GLN A 96 -10.95 7.84 -1.32
C GLN A 96 -10.34 8.32 -2.64
N ARG A 97 -9.02 8.24 -2.80
CA ARG A 97 -8.32 8.77 -3.98
C ARG A 97 -8.02 7.73 -5.05
N TYR A 98 -7.84 6.47 -4.67
CA TYR A 98 -7.39 5.41 -5.58
C TYR A 98 -8.36 4.23 -5.64
N GLY A 99 -9.46 4.25 -4.87
CA GLY A 99 -10.42 3.15 -4.80
C GLY A 99 -9.82 1.87 -4.22
N LEU A 100 -8.66 1.96 -3.54
CA LEU A 100 -7.95 0.81 -3.04
C LEU A 100 -8.53 0.39 -1.69
N ARG A 101 -9.04 -0.83 -1.63
CA ARG A 101 -9.63 -1.43 -0.42
C ARG A 101 -9.05 -2.81 -0.16
N ALA A 102 -9.12 -3.27 1.09
CA ALA A 102 -8.64 -4.58 1.49
C ALA A 102 -9.30 -5.71 0.68
N GLU A 103 -10.58 -5.60 0.37
CA GLU A 103 -11.36 -6.60 -0.38
C GLU A 103 -10.93 -6.71 -1.85
N GLY A 104 -10.29 -5.66 -2.39
CA GLY A 104 -9.74 -5.66 -3.74
C GLY A 104 -8.37 -6.34 -3.85
N ILE A 105 -7.84 -6.90 -2.76
CA ILE A 105 -6.50 -7.48 -2.72
C ILE A 105 -6.58 -8.97 -2.40
N MET A 106 -5.98 -9.78 -3.26
CA MET A 106 -5.90 -11.23 -3.14
C MET A 106 -4.47 -11.67 -2.83
N GLU A 107 -4.34 -12.80 -2.14
CA GLU A 107 -3.04 -13.42 -1.88
C GLU A 107 -2.66 -14.36 -3.02
N ILE A 108 -1.40 -14.34 -3.41
CA ILE A 108 -0.78 -15.39 -4.22
C ILE A 108 0.43 -15.99 -3.50
N PRO A 109 0.74 -17.26 -3.76
CA PRO A 109 1.88 -17.93 -3.16
C PRO A 109 3.22 -17.23 -3.46
N ASP A 110 4.11 -17.16 -2.48
CA ASP A 110 5.45 -16.58 -2.63
C ASP A 110 6.32 -17.36 -3.65
N ASP A 111 6.05 -18.65 -3.83
CA ASP A 111 6.73 -19.58 -4.75
C ASP A 111 6.20 -19.52 -6.20
N LEU A 112 5.18 -18.70 -6.46
CA LEU A 112 4.75 -18.41 -7.83
C LEU A 112 5.89 -17.70 -8.58
N ASP A 113 6.30 -18.27 -9.72
CA ASP A 113 7.38 -17.77 -10.58
C ASP A 113 6.96 -16.53 -11.39
N ILE A 114 6.64 -15.48 -10.65
CA ILE A 114 6.42 -14.14 -11.17
C ILE A 114 7.53 -13.24 -10.64
N ALA A 115 8.11 -12.45 -11.54
CA ALA A 115 9.17 -11.50 -11.20
C ALA A 115 8.65 -10.34 -10.33
N GLU A 116 7.36 -10.04 -10.43
CA GLU A 116 6.70 -8.93 -9.74
C GLU A 116 6.10 -9.38 -8.41
N ASP A 117 6.05 -8.46 -7.45
CA ASP A 117 5.41 -8.67 -6.15
C ASP A 117 3.87 -8.55 -6.23
N ALA A 118 3.33 -8.14 -7.38
CA ALA A 118 1.92 -7.90 -7.64
C ALA A 118 1.53 -8.27 -9.07
N ILE A 119 0.26 -8.61 -9.28
CA ILE A 119 -0.37 -8.74 -10.60
C ILE A 119 -1.73 -8.03 -10.57
N GLU A 120 -2.05 -7.26 -11.61
CA GLU A 120 -3.40 -6.71 -11.79
C GLU A 120 -4.37 -7.81 -12.26
N VAL A 121 -5.50 -7.94 -11.56
CA VAL A 121 -6.52 -8.96 -11.81
C VAL A 121 -7.81 -8.26 -12.24
N PRO A 122 -8.54 -8.78 -13.25
CA PRO A 122 -9.87 -8.27 -13.57
C PRO A 122 -10.77 -8.42 -12.33
N ALA A 123 -11.38 -7.32 -11.86
CA ALA A 123 -12.43 -7.44 -10.87
C ALA A 123 -13.72 -7.89 -11.57
N TYR A 124 -14.23 -9.06 -11.16
CA TYR A 124 -15.49 -9.62 -11.63
C TYR A 124 -16.68 -9.04 -10.85
#